data_AF-A0A939KFA8-F1
#
_entry.id   AF-A0A939KFA8-F1
#
_cell.length_a   1.000
_cell.length_b   1.000
_cell.length_c   1.000
_cell.angle_alpha   90.00
_cell.angle_beta   90.00
_cell.angle_gamma   90.00
#
_symmetry.space_group_name_H-M   'P 1'
#
loop_
_entity.id
_entity.type
_entity.pdbx_description
1 polymer ?
#
loop_
_entity_poly.entity_id
_entity_poly.type
_entity_poly.pdbx_seq_one_letter_code
_entity_poly.pdbx_strand_id
1 'polypeptide(L)'
;MKKLVFLTCFLFIKTSWANEFTTCNDAAENAELTSSQCAVVSVPLTYTASDKTQIDLFVRKFPSLKERHGSVWLIAGGPGESGASFYSIIDTYRDVFVNFDIFVPDHRGTGFSSSICPGEDVESVAGKSLVGEEWGACFAHMYGNVEHVQGFTITNAAKDLRQLVNTMSGEGETFIYGVSYGTQLALRTAQLDGLNIDGLILDSLVPMQNDSRYGLSKRSHVVDSVGKELLDKCNHSGKCGGKTSESIKESLSKLIAKSNNLKDFSENLPDASLSNTLGVLLDIPSIRNEIPKIIRSLSNGNTSALEKAINDVTAYYSELNLGYANFGSSIPLVQIITASENNLRPNLTKSDVKKEEAGLLFTSPLTGLMAENSMPTYEKDDYYAKLPTNLPKTLILQGTLDPKTHFNAAKTHASELAKLGQVSFVDITDGVHFIALTAPDCFKQHVGLFMSNKEQRQAVCQDEATLVRF
;
A
#
# COMPACT_ATOMS: atom_id res chain seq x y z
N MET A 1 -14.44 45.24 -58.98
CA MET A 1 -15.35 44.74 -57.94
C MET A 1 -14.70 43.54 -57.26
N LYS A 2 -14.50 43.62 -55.94
CA LYS A 2 -13.66 42.70 -55.14
C LYS A 2 -14.36 41.35 -54.93
N LYS A 3 -13.62 40.25 -55.09
CA LYS A 3 -14.04 38.89 -54.73
C LYS A 3 -14.11 38.76 -53.21
N LEU A 4 -15.25 38.33 -52.69
CA LEU A 4 -15.47 38.06 -51.27
C LEU A 4 -14.94 36.64 -50.97
N VAL A 5 -13.85 36.56 -50.21
CA VAL A 5 -13.32 35.29 -49.70
C VAL A 5 -14.00 35.04 -48.35
N PHE A 6 -14.80 33.96 -48.28
CA PHE A 6 -15.36 33.48 -47.02
C PHE A 6 -14.25 32.77 -46.25
N LEU A 7 -13.76 33.42 -45.19
CA LEU A 7 -12.83 32.83 -44.23
C LEU A 7 -13.67 32.03 -43.23
N THR A 8 -13.73 30.71 -43.39
CA THR A 8 -14.30 29.80 -42.39
C THR A 8 -13.36 29.75 -41.19
N CYS A 9 -13.73 30.49 -40.14
CA CYS A 9 -13.07 30.43 -38.85
C CYS A 9 -13.49 29.12 -38.16
N PHE A 10 -12.61 28.11 -38.17
CA PHE A 10 -12.75 26.96 -37.28
C PHE A 10 -12.52 27.44 -35.85
N LEU A 11 -13.60 27.69 -35.10
CA LEU A 11 -13.53 27.74 -33.65
C LEU A 11 -13.17 26.33 -33.17
N PHE A 12 -11.90 26.12 -32.81
CA PHE A 12 -11.54 25.07 -31.88
C PHE A 12 -12.20 25.41 -30.55
N ILE A 13 -13.33 24.76 -30.26
CA ILE A 13 -13.84 24.69 -28.89
C ILE A 13 -12.81 23.87 -28.12
N LYS A 14 -11.89 24.55 -27.44
CA LYS A 14 -11.21 23.95 -26.29
C LYS A 14 -12.31 23.64 -25.29
N THR A 15 -12.72 22.38 -25.20
CA THR A 15 -13.43 21.91 -24.02
C THR A 15 -12.48 22.10 -22.85
N SER A 16 -12.70 23.16 -22.06
CA SER A 16 -12.02 23.36 -20.80
C SER A 16 -12.54 22.30 -19.83
N TRP A 17 -11.82 21.19 -19.70
CA TRP A 17 -11.98 20.25 -18.59
C TRP A 17 -11.39 20.85 -17.32
N ALA A 18 -11.82 22.07 -16.96
CA ALA A 18 -11.51 22.61 -15.65
C ALA A 18 -12.45 21.93 -14.67
N ASN A 19 -12.05 20.75 -14.18
CA ASN A 19 -12.63 20.19 -12.97
C ASN A 19 -12.24 21.13 -11.84
N GLU A 20 -13.09 22.11 -11.55
CA GLU A 20 -12.85 23.09 -10.51
C GLU A 20 -12.87 22.39 -9.15
N PHE A 21 -11.78 22.53 -8.40
CA PHE A 21 -11.71 22.11 -7.01
C PHE A 21 -12.65 22.96 -6.16
N THR A 22 -13.53 22.32 -5.41
CA THR A 22 -14.40 22.95 -4.42
C THR A 22 -13.99 22.53 -3.02
N THR A 23 -14.40 23.25 -1.97
CA THR A 23 -14.19 22.79 -0.60
C THR A 23 -14.85 21.41 -0.42
N CYS A 24 -14.13 20.45 0.16
CA CYS A 24 -14.70 19.13 0.44
C CYS A 24 -15.86 19.25 1.44
N ASN A 25 -16.95 18.50 1.23
CA ASN A 25 -18.12 18.56 2.09
C ASN A 25 -17.80 18.15 3.55
N ASP A 26 -16.87 17.21 3.72
CA ASP A 26 -16.42 16.68 5.00
C ASP A 26 -15.20 17.43 5.58
N ALA A 27 -14.77 18.54 4.97
CA ALA A 27 -13.58 19.28 5.40
C ALA A 27 -13.67 19.81 6.85
N ALA A 28 -14.89 19.92 7.40
CA ALA A 28 -15.13 20.38 8.76
C ALA A 28 -15.40 19.23 9.76
N GLU A 29 -15.46 17.97 9.30
CA GLU A 29 -15.76 16.82 10.15
C GLU A 29 -14.54 16.36 10.96
N ASN A 30 -13.33 16.55 10.40
CA ASN A 30 -12.06 16.19 11.03
C ASN A 30 -11.04 17.33 10.86
N ALA A 31 -10.23 17.57 11.90
CA ALA A 31 -9.35 18.75 11.96
C ALA A 31 -8.30 18.76 10.84
N GLU A 32 -7.74 17.60 10.53
CA GLU A 32 -6.74 17.37 9.50
C GLU A 32 -7.27 17.56 8.07
N LEU A 33 -8.58 17.47 7.86
CA LEU A 33 -9.23 17.71 6.57
C LEU A 33 -9.58 19.19 6.33
N THR A 34 -9.31 20.06 7.32
CA THR A 34 -9.64 21.48 7.24
C THR A 34 -8.99 22.15 6.04
N SER A 35 -9.80 22.91 5.28
CA SER A 35 -9.39 23.61 4.04
C SER A 35 -9.01 22.68 2.88
N SER A 36 -9.27 21.37 2.98
CA SER A 36 -9.10 20.49 1.82
C SER A 36 -10.14 20.77 0.73
N GLN A 37 -9.71 20.58 -0.50
CA GLN A 37 -10.52 20.79 -1.69
C GLN A 37 -10.69 19.47 -2.44
N CYS A 38 -11.86 19.22 -3.01
CA CYS A 38 -12.20 17.98 -3.68
C CYS A 38 -12.58 18.25 -5.13
N ALA A 39 -12.26 17.29 -6.00
CA ALA A 39 -12.68 17.27 -7.39
C ALA A 39 -13.02 15.83 -7.80
N VAL A 40 -13.92 15.72 -8.78
CA VAL A 40 -14.21 14.47 -9.48
C VAL A 40 -13.79 14.62 -10.93
N VAL A 41 -13.08 13.63 -11.46
CA VAL A 41 -12.53 13.64 -12.81
C VAL A 41 -13.01 12.42 -13.57
N SER A 42 -13.77 12.63 -14.64
CA SER A 42 -14.16 11.52 -15.52
C SER A 42 -13.00 11.10 -16.43
N VAL A 43 -12.75 9.80 -16.50
CA VAL A 43 -11.73 9.17 -17.35
C VAL A 43 -12.33 7.96 -18.08
N PRO A 44 -11.73 7.51 -19.20
CA PRO A 44 -12.16 6.27 -19.85
C PRO A 44 -11.97 5.05 -18.96
N LEU A 45 -12.96 4.14 -18.98
CA LEU A 45 -12.85 2.83 -18.36
C LEU A 45 -11.69 2.05 -18.98
N THR A 46 -11.63 1.99 -20.31
CA THR A 46 -10.46 1.52 -21.04
C THR A 46 -9.92 2.61 -21.95
N TYR A 47 -8.59 2.73 -22.04
CA TYR A 47 -7.93 3.69 -22.93
C TYR A 47 -7.83 3.14 -24.37
N THR A 48 -8.92 2.54 -24.87
CA THR A 48 -9.04 2.05 -26.24
C THR A 48 -9.96 2.97 -27.03
N ALA A 49 -9.73 3.12 -28.34
CA ALA A 49 -10.52 4.06 -29.16
C ALA A 49 -12.00 3.64 -29.33
N SER A 50 -12.30 2.36 -29.14
CA SER A 50 -13.64 1.78 -29.31
C SER A 50 -14.54 1.93 -28.08
N ASP A 51 -13.95 1.96 -26.89
CA ASP A 51 -14.69 2.07 -25.64
C ASP A 51 -14.90 3.54 -25.26
N LYS A 52 -16.16 3.89 -25.01
CA LYS A 52 -16.56 5.24 -24.61
C LYS A 52 -17.04 5.30 -23.16
N THR A 53 -17.07 4.16 -22.47
CA THR A 53 -17.47 4.07 -21.07
C THR A 53 -16.54 4.92 -20.23
N GLN A 54 -17.12 5.75 -19.36
CA GLN A 54 -16.37 6.59 -18.44
C GLN A 54 -16.53 6.06 -17.02
N ILE A 55 -15.51 6.30 -16.21
CA ILE A 55 -15.54 6.14 -14.76
C ILE A 55 -15.07 7.46 -14.14
N ASP A 56 -15.45 7.67 -12.89
CA ASP A 56 -15.11 8.87 -12.15
C ASP A 56 -14.00 8.59 -11.13
N LEU A 57 -13.07 9.52 -11.03
CA LEU A 57 -11.98 9.51 -10.07
C LEU A 57 -12.14 10.65 -9.08
N PHE A 58 -12.11 10.33 -7.79
CA PHE A 58 -12.07 11.31 -6.72
C PHE A 58 -10.63 11.75 -6.42
N VAL A 59 -10.43 13.05 -6.26
CA VAL A 59 -9.15 13.63 -5.84
C VAL A 59 -9.38 14.63 -4.72
N ARG A 60 -8.73 14.42 -3.57
CA ARG A 60 -8.60 15.43 -2.51
C ARG A 60 -7.29 16.18 -2.66
N LYS A 61 -7.32 17.49 -2.52
CA LYS A 61 -6.17 18.40 -2.49
C LYS A 61 -6.09 19.05 -1.11
N PHE A 62 -4.91 19.04 -0.52
CA PHE A 62 -4.54 19.86 0.63
C PHE A 62 -3.65 21.01 0.14
N PRO A 63 -4.13 22.27 0.20
CA PRO A 63 -3.34 23.42 -0.22
C PRO A 63 -2.04 23.55 0.58
N SER A 64 -0.99 24.09 -0.08
CA SER A 64 0.29 24.36 0.57
C SER A 64 0.14 25.27 1.80
N LEU A 65 0.94 25.01 2.84
CA LEU A 65 0.96 25.81 4.07
C LEU A 65 1.68 27.15 3.91
N LYS A 66 2.60 27.22 2.94
CA LYS A 66 3.40 28.40 2.58
C LYS A 66 3.23 28.73 1.09
N GLU A 67 4.04 29.67 0.60
CA GLU A 67 4.14 29.98 -0.82
C GLU A 67 4.35 28.71 -1.64
N ARG A 68 3.52 28.54 -2.66
CA ARG A 68 3.43 27.31 -3.43
C ARG A 68 4.57 27.21 -4.44
N HIS A 69 5.34 26.13 -4.39
CA HIS A 69 6.45 25.81 -5.28
C HIS A 69 6.15 24.63 -6.22
N GLY A 70 5.03 23.92 -6.01
CA GLY A 70 4.73 22.72 -6.80
C GLY A 70 3.61 21.86 -6.23
N SER A 71 3.61 20.58 -6.60
CA SER A 71 2.68 19.57 -6.11
C SER A 71 3.34 18.23 -5.76
N VAL A 72 2.70 17.49 -4.85
CA VAL A 72 3.06 16.11 -4.50
C VAL A 72 1.81 15.23 -4.55
N TRP A 73 1.89 14.11 -5.24
CA TRP A 73 0.79 13.14 -5.36
C TRP A 73 1.05 11.94 -4.46
N LEU A 74 0.17 11.70 -3.48
CA LEU A 74 0.27 10.56 -2.56
C LEU A 74 -0.56 9.39 -3.06
N ILE A 75 0.10 8.29 -3.39
CA ILE A 75 -0.53 7.11 -3.99
C ILE A 75 -0.57 5.98 -2.97
N ALA A 76 -1.79 5.59 -2.60
CA ALA A 76 -2.06 4.57 -1.60
C ALA A 76 -1.65 3.17 -2.06
N GLY A 77 -1.52 2.27 -1.09
CA GLY A 77 -1.14 0.88 -1.27
C GLY A 77 -2.35 -0.03 -1.51
N GLY A 78 -2.32 -1.22 -0.92
CA GLY A 78 -3.39 -2.20 -1.06
C GLY A 78 -3.06 -3.34 -2.02
N PRO A 79 -3.62 -3.41 -3.25
CA PRO A 79 -4.00 -2.32 -4.17
C PRO A 79 -5.43 -1.78 -4.09
N GLY A 80 -6.18 -2.11 -3.03
CA GLY A 80 -7.56 -1.65 -2.86
C GLY A 80 -7.72 -0.43 -1.96
N GLU A 81 -6.64 0.05 -1.33
CA GLU A 81 -6.73 1.10 -0.30
C GLU A 81 -7.12 2.45 -0.93
N SER A 82 -8.11 3.11 -0.33
CA SER A 82 -8.43 4.50 -0.64
C SER A 82 -7.28 5.44 -0.24
N GLY A 83 -7.18 6.59 -0.91
CA GLY A 83 -6.35 7.72 -0.51
C GLY A 83 -6.66 8.24 0.90
N ALA A 84 -7.84 7.96 1.46
CA ALA A 84 -8.17 8.24 2.86
C ALA A 84 -7.24 7.57 3.87
N SER A 85 -6.52 6.51 3.46
CA SER A 85 -5.45 5.88 4.26
C SER A 85 -4.35 6.86 4.69
N PHE A 86 -4.21 8.01 4.03
CA PHE A 86 -3.24 9.04 4.41
C PHE A 86 -3.79 10.11 5.35
N TYR A 87 -5.11 10.24 5.51
CA TYR A 87 -5.71 11.42 6.14
C TYR A 87 -5.29 11.59 7.60
N SER A 88 -5.34 10.52 8.40
CA SER A 88 -4.96 10.54 9.83
C SER A 88 -3.51 10.94 10.08
N ILE A 89 -2.64 10.81 9.07
CA ILE A 89 -1.24 11.22 9.13
C ILE A 89 -0.90 12.32 8.11
N ILE A 90 -1.89 13.04 7.58
CA ILE A 90 -1.66 14.02 6.51
C ILE A 90 -0.70 15.13 6.95
N ASP A 91 -0.73 15.50 8.23
CA ASP A 91 0.15 16.52 8.79
C ASP A 91 1.63 16.10 8.77
N THR A 92 1.95 14.80 8.86
CA THR A 92 3.32 14.29 8.64
C THR A 92 3.84 14.65 7.25
N TYR A 93 2.97 14.59 6.23
CA TYR A 93 3.31 15.01 4.87
C TYR A 93 3.36 16.53 4.74
N ARG A 94 2.38 17.26 5.30
CA ARG A 94 2.31 18.73 5.22
C ARG A 94 3.49 19.41 5.90
N ASP A 95 4.03 18.81 6.96
CA ASP A 95 5.24 19.28 7.65
C ASP A 95 6.49 19.26 6.75
N VAL A 96 6.57 18.30 5.83
CA VAL A 96 7.72 18.15 4.92
C VAL A 96 7.50 18.89 3.61
N PHE A 97 6.26 18.89 3.13
CA PHE A 97 5.83 19.47 1.87
C PHE A 97 5.17 20.83 2.07
N VAL A 98 5.65 21.64 3.02
CA VAL A 98 5.03 22.93 3.41
C VAL A 98 4.78 23.89 2.25
N ASN A 99 5.59 23.82 1.19
CA ASN A 99 5.51 24.65 -0.02
C ASN A 99 4.77 23.96 -1.19
N PHE A 100 4.19 22.78 -1.00
CA PHE A 100 3.58 22.01 -2.10
C PHE A 100 2.10 21.77 -1.82
N ASP A 101 1.28 21.85 -2.86
CA ASP A 101 -0.07 21.27 -2.79
C ASP A 101 0.07 19.75 -2.73
N ILE A 102 -0.66 19.10 -1.82
CA ILE A 102 -0.69 17.64 -1.72
C ILE A 102 -1.98 17.13 -2.35
N PHE A 103 -1.86 16.29 -3.37
CA PHE A 103 -2.97 15.62 -4.03
C PHE A 103 -3.05 14.17 -3.59
N VAL A 104 -4.24 13.73 -3.20
CA VAL A 104 -4.54 12.39 -2.69
C VAL A 104 -5.70 11.83 -3.50
N PRO A 105 -5.42 11.15 -4.62
CA PRO A 105 -6.45 10.49 -5.41
C PRO A 105 -6.91 9.18 -4.75
N ASP A 106 -8.20 8.89 -4.87
CA ASP A 106 -8.69 7.52 -4.87
C ASP A 106 -8.49 6.99 -6.30
N HIS A 107 -7.65 5.97 -6.51
CA HIS A 107 -7.52 5.44 -7.87
C HIS A 107 -8.75 4.61 -8.26
N ARG A 108 -8.91 4.32 -9.56
CA ARG A 108 -10.05 3.53 -10.07
C ARG A 108 -10.33 2.30 -9.21
N GLY A 109 -11.59 2.12 -8.82
CA GLY A 109 -12.02 1.00 -7.96
C GLY A 109 -11.80 1.18 -6.46
N THR A 110 -11.41 2.37 -5.98
CA THR A 110 -11.17 2.61 -4.54
C THR A 110 -11.96 3.83 -4.03
N GLY A 111 -12.28 3.84 -2.73
CA GLY A 111 -12.87 4.99 -2.04
C GLY A 111 -14.09 5.58 -2.76
N PHE A 112 -14.04 6.88 -3.05
CA PHE A 112 -15.10 7.59 -3.77
C PHE A 112 -14.96 7.56 -5.30
N SER A 113 -13.91 6.93 -5.84
CA SER A 113 -13.83 6.65 -7.27
C SER A 113 -14.78 5.52 -7.65
N SER A 114 -15.14 5.40 -8.93
CA SER A 114 -16.07 4.36 -9.37
C SER A 114 -15.61 2.96 -8.93
N SER A 115 -16.49 2.29 -8.18
CA SER A 115 -16.40 0.90 -7.74
C SER A 115 -16.39 -0.09 -8.91
N ILE A 116 -15.86 -1.29 -8.69
CA ILE A 116 -15.87 -2.38 -9.70
C ILE A 116 -17.25 -3.02 -9.83
N CYS A 117 -18.00 -3.04 -8.72
CA CYS A 117 -19.28 -3.72 -8.63
C CYS A 117 -20.20 -2.97 -7.66
N PRO A 118 -21.53 -3.12 -7.81
CA PRO A 118 -22.48 -2.56 -6.87
C PRO A 118 -22.35 -3.24 -5.51
N GLY A 119 -22.52 -2.48 -4.42
CA GLY A 119 -22.44 -3.00 -3.05
C GLY A 119 -21.04 -3.07 -2.46
N GLU A 120 -20.01 -2.51 -3.12
CA GLU A 120 -18.76 -2.12 -2.45
C GLU A 120 -19.06 -0.92 -1.52
N ASP A 121 -19.72 -1.19 -0.40
CA ASP A 121 -19.88 -0.20 0.66
C ASP A 121 -18.65 -0.25 1.58
N VAL A 122 -17.97 0.88 1.70
CA VAL A 122 -16.80 1.06 2.57
C VAL A 122 -17.15 1.04 4.06
N GLU A 123 -18.43 1.24 4.42
CA GLU A 123 -18.92 1.13 5.79
C GLU A 123 -19.30 -0.30 6.20
N SER A 124 -19.41 -1.22 5.25
CA SER A 124 -19.87 -2.59 5.49
C SER A 124 -18.80 -3.46 6.18
N VAL A 125 -19.24 -4.30 7.13
CA VAL A 125 -18.42 -5.35 7.77
C VAL A 125 -17.87 -6.32 6.70
N ALA A 126 -18.57 -6.49 5.58
CA ALA A 126 -18.15 -7.28 4.44
C ALA A 126 -16.95 -6.68 3.71
N GLY A 127 -16.77 -5.35 3.72
CA GLY A 127 -15.56 -4.67 3.22
C GLY A 127 -14.31 -4.92 4.08
N LYS A 128 -14.49 -5.34 5.34
CA LYS A 128 -13.41 -5.63 6.32
C LYS A 128 -13.17 -7.13 6.54
N SER A 129 -14.05 -8.00 6.05
CA SER A 129 -13.95 -9.46 6.14
C SER A 129 -14.71 -10.11 4.99
N LEU A 130 -14.11 -11.10 4.31
CA LEU A 130 -14.68 -11.85 3.18
C LEU A 130 -15.94 -12.68 3.53
N VAL A 131 -17.00 -12.04 4.04
CA VAL A 131 -18.22 -12.71 4.51
C VAL A 131 -19.43 -11.80 4.25
N GLY A 132 -20.49 -12.32 3.62
CA GLY A 132 -21.78 -11.63 3.48
C GLY A 132 -22.51 -11.86 2.15
N GLU A 133 -23.82 -11.61 2.10
CA GLU A 133 -24.65 -11.67 0.88
C GLU A 133 -24.26 -10.60 -0.16
N GLU A 134 -23.67 -9.48 0.29
CA GLU A 134 -23.19 -8.36 -0.54
C GLU A 134 -22.11 -8.79 -1.55
N TRP A 135 -21.24 -9.73 -1.16
CA TRP A 135 -20.24 -10.32 -2.05
C TRP A 135 -20.86 -11.16 -3.16
N GLY A 136 -21.99 -11.81 -2.91
CA GLY A 136 -22.69 -12.61 -3.92
C GLY A 136 -23.14 -11.75 -5.10
N ALA A 137 -23.72 -10.57 -4.82
CA ALA A 137 -24.15 -9.62 -5.83
C ALA A 137 -22.95 -8.97 -6.56
N CYS A 138 -21.92 -8.56 -5.81
CA CYS A 138 -20.71 -8.00 -6.41
C CYS A 138 -20.02 -9.01 -7.33
N PHE A 139 -19.76 -10.24 -6.87
CA PHE A 139 -19.12 -11.25 -7.70
C PHE A 139 -20.00 -11.65 -8.88
N ALA A 140 -21.32 -11.78 -8.71
CA ALA A 140 -22.23 -12.00 -9.83
C ALA A 140 -22.15 -10.87 -10.87
N HIS A 141 -22.06 -9.62 -10.43
CA HIS A 141 -21.82 -8.49 -11.33
C HIS A 141 -20.48 -8.62 -12.06
N MET A 142 -19.40 -8.95 -11.35
CA MET A 142 -18.08 -9.11 -11.94
C MET A 142 -18.04 -10.21 -13.00
N TYR A 143 -18.59 -11.39 -12.72
CA TYR A 143 -18.66 -12.49 -13.70
C TYR A 143 -19.65 -12.21 -14.83
N GLY A 144 -20.67 -11.39 -14.61
CA GLY A 144 -21.62 -10.96 -15.63
C GLY A 144 -21.09 -9.83 -16.53
N ASN A 145 -20.08 -9.07 -16.07
CA ASN A 145 -19.55 -7.87 -16.74
C ASN A 145 -18.02 -7.93 -16.86
N VAL A 146 -17.49 -9.04 -17.39
CA VAL A 146 -16.05 -9.30 -17.45
C VAL A 146 -15.26 -8.16 -18.11
N GLU A 147 -15.73 -7.60 -19.23
CA GLU A 147 -15.06 -6.48 -19.90
C GLU A 147 -14.96 -5.23 -19.00
N HIS A 148 -15.99 -4.97 -18.19
CA HIS A 148 -15.95 -3.87 -17.23
C HIS A 148 -14.87 -4.08 -16.17
N VAL A 149 -14.85 -5.28 -15.58
CA VAL A 149 -13.86 -5.65 -14.56
C VAL A 149 -12.44 -5.59 -15.10
N GLN A 150 -12.24 -6.05 -16.35
CA GLN A 150 -10.95 -6.00 -17.04
C GLN A 150 -10.52 -4.58 -17.44
N GLY A 151 -11.34 -3.55 -17.16
CA GLY A 151 -10.94 -2.15 -17.19
C GLY A 151 -10.11 -1.71 -15.98
N PHE A 152 -10.21 -2.41 -14.85
CA PHE A 152 -9.54 -2.08 -13.58
C PHE A 152 -8.14 -2.69 -13.49
N THR A 153 -7.28 -2.32 -14.45
CA THR A 153 -5.88 -2.77 -14.53
C THR A 153 -4.92 -1.76 -13.91
N ILE A 154 -3.72 -2.22 -13.52
CA ILE A 154 -2.65 -1.32 -13.04
C ILE A 154 -2.29 -0.31 -14.13
N THR A 155 -2.23 -0.74 -15.40
CA THR A 155 -1.88 0.16 -16.51
C THR A 155 -2.94 1.23 -16.77
N ASN A 156 -4.23 0.90 -16.67
CA ASN A 156 -5.25 1.95 -16.83
C ASN A 156 -5.25 2.90 -15.63
N ALA A 157 -5.02 2.41 -14.39
CA ALA A 157 -4.81 3.27 -13.23
C ALA A 157 -3.58 4.18 -13.39
N ALA A 158 -2.51 3.69 -14.03
CA ALA A 158 -1.33 4.50 -14.32
C ALA A 158 -1.60 5.58 -15.38
N LYS A 159 -2.42 5.28 -16.39
CA LYS A 159 -2.85 6.26 -17.39
C LYS A 159 -3.73 7.34 -16.75
N ASP A 160 -4.58 6.97 -15.80
CA ASP A 160 -5.34 7.92 -14.98
C ASP A 160 -4.41 8.84 -14.21
N LEU A 161 -3.47 8.26 -13.46
CA LEU A 161 -2.54 9.04 -12.65
C LEU A 161 -1.73 10.00 -13.51
N ARG A 162 -1.21 9.54 -14.67
CA ARG A 162 -0.54 10.43 -15.64
C ARG A 162 -1.46 11.57 -16.09
N GLN A 163 -2.72 11.28 -16.39
CA GLN A 163 -3.69 12.31 -16.80
C GLN A 163 -3.92 13.33 -15.68
N LEU A 164 -4.19 12.88 -14.45
CA LEU A 164 -4.40 13.73 -13.28
C LEU A 164 -3.17 14.61 -13.01
N VAL A 165 -1.98 14.01 -12.98
CA VAL A 165 -0.71 14.71 -12.77
C VAL A 165 -0.53 15.80 -13.84
N ASN A 166 -0.71 15.47 -15.12
CA ASN A 166 -0.48 16.44 -16.20
C ASN A 166 -1.51 17.58 -16.24
N THR A 167 -2.74 17.37 -15.75
CA THR A 167 -3.81 18.38 -15.85
C THR A 167 -4.03 19.17 -14.58
N MET A 168 -3.64 18.64 -13.40
CA MET A 168 -4.00 19.22 -12.10
C MET A 168 -2.81 19.69 -11.27
N SER A 169 -1.57 19.31 -11.62
CA SER A 169 -0.37 19.68 -10.84
C SER A 169 -0.04 21.18 -10.84
N GLY A 170 -0.61 21.96 -11.76
CA GLY A 170 -0.33 23.39 -11.89
C GLY A 170 1.15 23.68 -12.23
N GLU A 171 1.62 24.90 -11.92
CA GLU A 171 3.01 25.29 -12.14
C GLU A 171 3.94 24.80 -11.02
N GLY A 172 5.24 24.66 -11.30
CA GLY A 172 6.25 24.28 -10.30
C GLY A 172 6.67 22.81 -10.36
N GLU A 173 7.45 22.38 -9.37
CA GLU A 173 7.97 21.01 -9.31
C GLU A 173 6.84 20.00 -8.99
N THR A 174 6.88 18.82 -9.58
CA THR A 174 5.87 17.77 -9.41
C THR A 174 6.50 16.47 -8.94
N PHE A 175 6.04 15.94 -7.81
CA PHE A 175 6.53 14.70 -7.24
C PHE A 175 5.42 13.67 -7.09
N ILE A 176 5.77 12.39 -7.19
CA ILE A 176 4.87 11.29 -6.81
C ILE A 176 5.50 10.56 -5.62
N TYR A 177 4.71 10.43 -4.56
CA TYR A 177 4.98 9.56 -3.43
C TYR A 177 4.08 8.32 -3.56
N GLY A 178 4.66 7.13 -3.49
CA GLY A 178 3.90 5.88 -3.45
C GLY A 178 4.31 5.06 -2.24
N VAL A 179 3.34 4.42 -1.59
CA VAL A 179 3.61 3.46 -0.51
C VAL A 179 3.15 2.06 -0.91
N SER A 180 3.97 1.04 -0.62
CA SER A 180 3.57 -0.36 -0.87
C SER A 180 3.18 -0.58 -2.33
N TYR A 181 2.01 -1.15 -2.65
CA TYR A 181 1.50 -1.21 -4.02
C TYR A 181 1.50 0.14 -4.76
N GLY A 182 1.34 1.27 -4.06
CA GLY A 182 1.48 2.59 -4.66
C GLY A 182 2.85 2.82 -5.30
N THR A 183 3.91 2.15 -4.83
CA THR A 183 5.23 2.16 -5.50
C THR A 183 5.19 1.45 -6.86
N GLN A 184 4.42 0.37 -6.98
CA GLN A 184 4.18 -0.33 -8.24
C GLN A 184 3.41 0.54 -9.22
N LEU A 185 2.35 1.21 -8.75
CA LEU A 185 1.54 2.11 -9.58
C LEU A 185 2.36 3.34 -10.02
N ALA A 186 3.15 3.94 -9.13
CA ALA A 186 4.04 5.04 -9.45
C ALA A 186 5.08 4.64 -10.53
N LEU A 187 5.70 3.46 -10.39
CA LEU A 187 6.65 2.94 -11.37
C LEU A 187 5.97 2.58 -12.70
N ARG A 188 4.78 1.98 -12.69
CA ARG A 188 3.98 1.74 -13.91
C ARG A 188 3.64 3.05 -14.61
N THR A 189 3.35 4.11 -13.86
CA THR A 189 3.08 5.44 -14.40
C THR A 189 4.33 6.05 -15.02
N ALA A 190 5.50 5.90 -14.39
CA ALA A 190 6.79 6.36 -14.92
C ALA A 190 7.24 5.62 -16.19
N GLN A 191 6.65 4.46 -16.53
CA GLN A 191 6.87 3.81 -17.82
C GLN A 191 6.12 4.48 -18.98
N LEU A 192 5.12 5.31 -18.70
CA LEU A 192 4.28 5.93 -19.72
C LEU A 192 4.93 7.18 -20.29
N ASP A 193 4.89 7.31 -21.62
CA ASP A 193 5.29 8.55 -22.29
C ASP A 193 4.42 9.73 -21.85
N GLY A 194 5.05 10.91 -21.79
CA GLY A 194 4.39 12.18 -21.49
C GLY A 194 4.07 12.41 -20.01
N LEU A 195 4.58 11.60 -19.08
CA LEU A 195 4.59 11.94 -17.67
C LEU A 195 5.71 12.94 -17.38
N ASN A 196 5.37 14.12 -16.85
CA ASN A 196 6.34 15.14 -16.46
C ASN A 196 6.39 15.25 -14.93
N ILE A 197 7.42 14.66 -14.32
CA ILE A 197 7.65 14.74 -12.87
C ILE A 197 9.13 14.99 -12.57
N ASP A 198 9.38 15.70 -11.48
CA ASP A 198 10.72 16.07 -11.00
C ASP A 198 11.31 15.03 -10.06
N GLY A 199 10.49 14.17 -9.44
CA GLY A 199 10.99 13.11 -8.59
C GLY A 199 9.96 12.08 -8.14
N LEU A 200 10.48 10.93 -7.72
CA LEU A 200 9.73 9.84 -7.11
C LEU A 200 10.18 9.61 -5.67
N ILE A 201 9.23 9.35 -4.79
CA ILE A 201 9.49 8.89 -3.43
C ILE A 201 8.74 7.57 -3.24
N LEU A 202 9.48 6.49 -3.01
CA LEU A 202 8.96 5.13 -2.91
C LEU A 202 9.15 4.64 -1.47
N ASP A 203 8.07 4.61 -0.71
CA ASP A 203 8.05 4.10 0.66
C ASP A 203 7.64 2.63 0.64
N SER A 204 8.49 1.77 1.24
CA SER A 204 8.24 0.34 1.31
C SER A 204 8.07 -0.27 -0.09
N LEU A 205 9.18 -0.23 -0.84
CA LEU A 205 9.25 -0.59 -2.24
C LEU A 205 8.90 -2.07 -2.45
N VAL A 206 7.86 -2.33 -3.25
CA VAL A 206 7.49 -3.70 -3.57
C VAL A 206 8.63 -4.42 -4.32
N PRO A 207 8.78 -5.74 -4.15
CA PRO A 207 9.66 -6.54 -5.01
C PRO A 207 9.33 -6.36 -6.50
N MET A 208 10.30 -6.62 -7.37
CA MET A 208 10.03 -6.69 -8.81
C MET A 208 8.92 -7.69 -9.10
N GLN A 209 8.02 -7.38 -10.04
CA GLN A 209 6.82 -8.20 -10.32
C GLN A 209 7.14 -9.64 -10.75
N ASN A 210 8.36 -9.89 -11.24
CA ASN A 210 8.85 -11.21 -11.65
C ASN A 210 9.78 -11.87 -10.61
N ASP A 211 9.94 -11.31 -9.40
CA ASP A 211 10.71 -11.94 -8.32
C ASP A 211 9.89 -13.06 -7.66
N SER A 212 10.18 -14.30 -8.06
CA SER A 212 9.50 -15.50 -7.54
C SER A 212 9.81 -15.83 -6.08
N ARG A 213 10.83 -15.20 -5.46
CA ARG A 213 11.21 -15.46 -4.06
C ARG A 213 10.39 -14.61 -3.10
N TYR A 214 10.06 -13.39 -3.49
CA TYR A 214 9.42 -12.39 -2.63
C TYR A 214 8.01 -11.96 -3.10
N GLY A 215 7.50 -12.54 -4.19
CA GLY A 215 6.14 -12.28 -4.67
C GLY A 215 5.05 -12.63 -3.65
N LEU A 216 3.85 -12.05 -3.80
CA LEU A 216 2.77 -12.14 -2.81
C LEU A 216 2.33 -13.57 -2.50
N SER A 217 2.39 -14.47 -3.49
CA SER A 217 2.08 -15.89 -3.27
C SER A 217 3.00 -16.55 -2.23
N LYS A 218 4.19 -16.00 -1.95
CA LYS A 218 5.14 -16.46 -0.92
C LYS A 218 5.11 -15.62 0.36
N ARG A 219 4.09 -14.78 0.57
CA ARG A 219 4.06 -13.81 1.69
C ARG A 219 4.32 -14.44 3.05
N SER A 220 3.81 -15.64 3.35
CA SER A 220 4.09 -16.31 4.63
C SER A 220 5.57 -16.62 4.84
N HIS A 221 6.36 -16.91 3.80
CA HIS A 221 7.81 -17.10 3.95
C HIS A 221 8.54 -15.78 4.24
N VAL A 222 8.06 -14.67 3.67
CA VAL A 222 8.57 -13.33 3.95
C VAL A 222 8.32 -12.97 5.41
N VAL A 223 7.07 -13.10 5.87
CA VAL A 223 6.66 -12.84 7.26
C VAL A 223 7.43 -13.74 8.23
N ASP A 224 7.57 -15.03 7.92
CA ASP A 224 8.35 -15.97 8.72
C ASP A 224 9.82 -15.58 8.84
N SER A 225 10.44 -15.15 7.73
CA SER A 225 11.85 -14.72 7.74
C SER A 225 12.08 -13.51 8.65
N VAL A 226 11.20 -12.51 8.59
CA VAL A 226 11.27 -11.29 9.41
C VAL A 226 11.00 -11.61 10.89
N GLY A 227 9.98 -12.42 11.16
CA GLY A 227 9.68 -12.86 12.52
C GLY A 227 10.82 -13.68 13.13
N LYS A 228 11.46 -14.56 12.34
CA LYS A 228 12.64 -15.30 12.78
C LYS A 228 13.84 -14.38 13.05
N GLU A 229 14.05 -13.35 12.24
CA GLU A 229 15.10 -12.35 12.48
C GLU A 229 14.86 -11.58 13.79
N LEU A 230 13.63 -11.17 14.06
CA LEU A 230 13.25 -10.55 15.34
C LEU A 230 13.60 -11.47 16.52
N LEU A 231 13.23 -12.75 16.44
CA LEU A 231 13.53 -13.73 17.49
C LEU A 231 15.03 -13.99 17.64
N ASP A 232 15.82 -13.92 16.55
CA ASP A 232 17.27 -14.00 16.63
C ASP A 232 17.86 -12.79 17.35
N LYS A 233 17.43 -11.55 17.03
CA LYS A 233 17.86 -10.34 17.75
C LYS A 233 17.59 -10.48 19.25
N CYS A 234 16.45 -11.06 19.59
CA CYS A 234 16.04 -11.39 20.94
C CYS A 234 17.03 -12.29 21.67
N ASN A 235 17.37 -13.43 21.04
CA ASN A 235 18.30 -14.41 21.60
C ASN A 235 19.70 -13.81 21.77
N HIS A 236 20.21 -13.07 20.77
CA HIS A 236 21.53 -12.43 20.83
C HIS A 236 21.63 -11.37 21.93
N SER A 237 20.54 -10.67 22.24
CA SER A 237 20.51 -9.68 23.33
C SER A 237 20.56 -10.31 24.74
N GLY A 238 20.37 -11.62 24.86
CA GLY A 238 20.26 -12.34 26.14
C GLY A 238 18.96 -12.06 26.91
N LYS A 239 18.09 -11.16 26.44
CA LYS A 239 16.84 -10.77 27.12
C LYS A 239 15.70 -11.78 26.98
N CYS A 240 15.84 -12.71 26.04
CA CYS A 240 14.78 -13.61 25.62
C CYS A 240 15.05 -15.08 25.94
N GLY A 241 16.23 -15.40 26.46
CA GLY A 241 16.53 -16.72 27.01
C GLY A 241 15.70 -17.01 28.25
N GLY A 242 15.20 -18.25 28.36
CA GLY A 242 14.63 -18.78 29.60
C GLY A 242 15.74 -19.31 30.53
N LYS A 243 15.35 -19.84 31.70
CA LYS A 243 16.28 -20.60 32.58
C LYS A 243 16.77 -21.92 31.94
N THR A 244 16.24 -22.28 30.78
CA THR A 244 16.55 -23.49 30.00
C THR A 244 17.44 -23.14 28.80
N SER A 245 18.16 -24.12 28.26
CA SER A 245 18.97 -23.98 27.04
C SER A 245 18.14 -23.87 25.75
N GLU A 246 16.82 -23.77 25.85
CA GLU A 246 15.88 -23.76 24.72
C GLU A 246 15.77 -22.36 24.12
N SER A 247 15.86 -22.27 22.80
CA SER A 247 15.69 -21.01 22.09
C SER A 247 14.22 -20.60 22.00
N ILE A 248 13.93 -19.30 21.90
CA ILE A 248 12.55 -18.82 21.80
C ILE A 248 11.81 -19.34 20.55
N LYS A 249 12.55 -19.63 19.47
CA LYS A 249 12.01 -20.23 18.24
C LYS A 249 11.52 -21.65 18.48
N GLU A 250 12.27 -22.45 19.25
CA GLU A 250 11.86 -23.80 19.64
C GLU A 250 10.62 -23.77 20.53
N SER A 251 10.55 -22.82 21.48
CA SER A 251 9.36 -22.64 22.31
C SER A 251 8.11 -22.31 21.48
N LEU A 252 8.23 -21.37 20.53
CA LEU A 252 7.13 -21.05 19.61
C LEU A 252 6.76 -22.25 18.72
N SER A 253 7.74 -22.99 18.20
CA SER A 253 7.47 -24.19 17.41
C SER A 253 6.68 -25.24 18.20
N LYS A 254 6.99 -25.43 19.49
CA LYS A 254 6.24 -26.35 20.37
C LYS A 254 4.81 -25.85 20.64
N LEU A 255 4.63 -24.54 20.83
CA LEU A 255 3.29 -23.94 20.98
C LEU A 255 2.42 -24.22 19.75
N ILE A 256 2.94 -23.92 18.55
CA ILE A 256 2.22 -24.13 17.28
C ILE A 256 1.93 -25.62 17.06
N ALA A 257 2.87 -26.50 17.37
CA ALA A 257 2.67 -27.95 17.24
C ALA A 257 1.62 -28.50 18.23
N LYS A 258 1.48 -27.87 19.41
CA LYS A 258 0.42 -28.19 20.38
C LYS A 258 -0.94 -27.73 19.87
N SER A 259 -1.04 -26.46 19.49
CA SER A 259 -2.17 -25.93 18.72
C SER A 259 -1.78 -24.64 18.02
N ASN A 260 -2.21 -24.52 16.76
CA ASN A 260 -2.12 -23.27 16.03
C ASN A 260 -3.43 -22.47 16.07
N ASN A 261 -4.48 -22.92 16.77
CA ASN A 261 -5.72 -22.15 16.95
C ASN A 261 -5.68 -21.42 18.29
N LEU A 262 -5.92 -20.10 18.27
CA LEU A 262 -5.94 -19.29 19.49
C LEU A 262 -7.04 -19.70 20.48
N LYS A 263 -8.19 -20.19 20.02
CA LYS A 263 -9.28 -20.68 20.89
C LYS A 263 -8.86 -21.84 21.79
N ASP A 264 -7.86 -22.62 21.39
CA ASP A 264 -7.35 -23.73 22.21
C ASP A 264 -6.51 -23.26 23.40
N PHE A 265 -6.09 -21.99 23.42
CA PHE A 265 -5.38 -21.38 24.55
C PHE A 265 -6.32 -20.66 25.53
N SER A 266 -7.41 -20.06 25.05
CA SER A 266 -8.40 -19.35 25.87
C SER A 266 -9.69 -19.13 25.08
N GLU A 267 -10.84 -19.29 25.74
CA GLU A 267 -12.15 -19.00 25.14
C GLU A 267 -12.34 -17.50 24.80
N ASN A 268 -11.57 -16.60 25.41
CA ASN A 268 -11.64 -15.16 25.13
C ASN A 268 -10.91 -14.77 23.83
N LEU A 269 -10.02 -15.63 23.32
CA LEU A 269 -9.29 -15.34 22.09
C LEU A 269 -10.17 -15.59 20.85
N PRO A 270 -9.89 -14.94 19.71
CA PRO A 270 -10.63 -15.18 18.47
C PRO A 270 -10.35 -16.56 17.88
N ASP A 271 -11.24 -17.05 17.01
CA ASP A 271 -10.99 -18.24 16.19
C ASP A 271 -10.04 -17.87 15.04
N ALA A 272 -8.75 -17.87 15.35
CA ALA A 272 -7.69 -17.42 14.45
C ALA A 272 -6.42 -18.23 14.66
N SER A 273 -5.55 -18.21 13.66
CA SER A 273 -4.24 -18.87 13.75
C SER A 273 -3.28 -18.09 14.65
N LEU A 274 -2.53 -18.78 15.52
CA LEU A 274 -1.44 -18.20 16.30
C LEU A 274 -0.37 -17.62 15.37
N SER A 275 0.05 -18.39 14.38
CA SER A 275 1.10 -17.99 13.41
C SER A 275 0.67 -16.77 12.58
N ASN A 276 -0.60 -16.70 12.16
CA ASN A 276 -1.13 -15.52 11.46
C ASN A 276 -1.19 -14.30 12.39
N THR A 277 -1.68 -14.48 13.62
CA THR A 277 -1.78 -13.39 14.60
C THR A 277 -0.41 -12.81 14.90
N LEU A 278 0.59 -13.67 15.18
CA LEU A 278 1.98 -13.21 15.39
C LEU A 278 2.56 -12.51 14.16
N GLY A 279 2.20 -12.95 12.96
CA GLY A 279 2.59 -12.28 11.70
C GLY A 279 2.02 -10.87 11.57
N VAL A 280 0.80 -10.62 12.04
CA VAL A 280 0.20 -9.27 12.09
C VAL A 280 0.90 -8.39 13.13
N LEU A 281 1.28 -8.95 14.27
CA LEU A 281 1.98 -8.19 15.31
C LEU A 281 3.31 -7.58 14.83
N LEU A 282 3.93 -8.15 13.79
CA LEU A 282 5.17 -7.63 13.19
C LEU A 282 5.00 -6.25 12.55
N ASP A 283 3.77 -5.87 12.18
CA ASP A 283 3.49 -4.65 11.43
C ASP A 283 3.58 -3.38 12.27
N ILE A 284 3.51 -3.50 13.60
CA ILE A 284 3.45 -2.36 14.53
C ILE A 284 4.67 -2.47 15.47
N PRO A 285 5.66 -1.55 15.41
CA PRO A 285 6.93 -1.74 16.10
C PRO A 285 6.81 -1.95 17.62
N SER A 286 5.93 -1.19 18.28
CA SER A 286 5.68 -1.29 19.71
C SER A 286 5.10 -2.65 20.12
N ILE A 287 4.21 -3.21 19.30
CA ILE A 287 3.54 -4.50 19.57
C ILE A 287 4.44 -5.67 19.15
N ARG A 288 5.15 -5.55 18.02
CA ARG A 288 6.18 -6.48 17.56
C ARG A 288 7.19 -6.78 18.67
N ASN A 289 7.62 -5.75 19.40
CA ASN A 289 8.58 -5.86 20.49
C ASN A 289 8.07 -6.73 21.66
N GLU A 290 6.75 -6.91 21.82
CA GLU A 290 6.14 -7.75 22.86
C GLU A 290 6.07 -9.24 22.48
N ILE A 291 6.26 -9.61 21.20
CA ILE A 291 6.18 -11.00 20.72
C ILE A 291 6.98 -11.99 21.58
N PRO A 292 8.23 -11.71 21.98
CA PRO A 292 8.99 -12.62 22.83
C PRO A 292 8.37 -12.87 24.21
N LYS A 293 7.77 -11.83 24.81
CA LYS A 293 7.04 -11.94 26.07
C LYS A 293 5.75 -12.73 25.89
N ILE A 294 5.03 -12.52 24.78
CA ILE A 294 3.84 -13.29 24.41
C ILE A 294 4.17 -14.79 24.35
N ILE A 295 5.22 -15.17 23.62
CA ILE A 295 5.67 -16.58 23.49
C ILE A 295 5.97 -17.18 24.87
N ARG A 296 6.69 -16.46 25.74
CA ARG A 296 7.00 -16.91 27.10
C ARG A 296 5.76 -17.06 27.97
N SER A 297 4.84 -16.10 27.93
CA SER A 297 3.58 -16.17 28.69
C SER A 297 2.72 -17.34 28.25
N LEU A 298 2.55 -17.55 26.94
CA LEU A 298 1.79 -18.67 26.39
C LEU A 298 2.41 -20.02 26.76
N SER A 299 3.75 -20.12 26.74
CA SER A 299 4.47 -21.33 27.18
C SER A 299 4.22 -21.68 28.65
N ASN A 300 3.86 -20.69 29.47
CA ASN A 300 3.48 -20.86 30.88
C ASN A 300 1.95 -20.93 31.08
N GLY A 301 1.17 -21.08 30.01
CA GLY A 301 -0.30 -21.16 30.08
C GLY A 301 -1.00 -19.83 30.37
N ASN A 302 -0.34 -18.69 30.14
CA ASN A 302 -0.91 -17.35 30.35
C ASN A 302 -1.14 -16.64 29.01
N THR A 303 -2.40 -16.29 28.72
CA THR A 303 -2.82 -15.63 27.47
C THR A 303 -2.89 -14.11 27.56
N SER A 304 -2.78 -13.50 28.74
CA SER A 304 -3.06 -12.07 28.93
C SER A 304 -2.18 -11.15 28.08
N ALA A 305 -0.92 -11.54 27.82
CA ALA A 305 -0.03 -10.77 26.94
C ALA A 305 -0.49 -10.80 25.48
N LEU A 306 -0.99 -11.96 25.00
CA LEU A 306 -1.53 -12.08 23.65
C LEU A 306 -2.86 -11.33 23.52
N GLU A 307 -3.76 -11.49 24.49
CA GLU A 307 -5.05 -10.78 24.51
C GLU A 307 -4.84 -9.26 24.48
N LYS A 308 -3.91 -8.75 25.30
CA LYS A 308 -3.53 -7.33 25.25
C LYS A 308 -3.01 -6.92 23.87
N ALA A 309 -2.08 -7.69 23.29
CA ALA A 309 -1.52 -7.36 21.98
C ALA A 309 -2.59 -7.32 20.87
N ILE A 310 -3.55 -8.24 20.87
CA ILE A 310 -4.67 -8.24 19.92
C ILE A 310 -5.53 -6.97 20.09
N ASN A 311 -5.81 -6.58 21.33
CA ASN A 311 -6.55 -5.35 21.62
C ASN A 311 -5.76 -4.11 21.19
N ASP A 312 -4.45 -4.07 21.45
CA ASP A 312 -3.58 -2.97 21.04
C ASP A 312 -3.52 -2.82 19.50
N VAL A 313 -3.47 -3.93 18.76
CA VAL A 313 -3.56 -3.91 17.28
C VAL A 313 -4.89 -3.32 16.83
N THR A 314 -5.99 -3.75 17.47
CA THR A 314 -7.34 -3.27 17.13
C THR A 314 -7.46 -1.77 17.39
N ALA A 315 -6.94 -1.28 18.53
CA ALA A 315 -6.91 0.13 18.87
C ALA A 315 -6.07 0.92 17.85
N TYR A 316 -4.85 0.44 17.54
CA TYR A 316 -3.95 1.09 16.59
C TYR A 316 -4.61 1.31 15.22
N TYR A 317 -5.23 0.28 14.63
CA TYR A 317 -5.88 0.43 13.34
C TYR A 317 -7.19 1.24 13.40
N SER A 318 -7.85 1.30 14.55
CA SER A 318 -9.02 2.16 14.74
C SER A 318 -8.65 3.65 14.71
N GLU A 319 -7.45 4.03 15.18
CA GLU A 319 -6.95 5.40 15.12
C GLU A 319 -6.65 5.85 13.68
N LEU A 320 -6.40 4.93 12.75
CA LEU A 320 -6.18 5.27 11.34
C LEU A 320 -7.47 5.61 10.58
N ASN A 321 -8.62 5.16 11.09
CA ASN A 321 -9.93 5.46 10.52
C ASN A 321 -10.79 6.23 11.52
N LEU A 322 -10.67 7.56 11.48
CA LEU A 322 -11.46 8.47 12.32
C LEU A 322 -12.89 8.70 11.79
N GLY A 323 -13.40 7.78 10.95
CA GLY A 323 -14.72 7.84 10.36
C GLY A 323 -14.75 8.52 8.99
N TYR A 324 -13.67 8.43 8.20
CA TYR A 324 -13.70 8.98 6.85
C TYR A 324 -14.59 8.13 5.95
N ALA A 325 -15.56 8.77 5.32
CA ALA A 325 -16.58 8.09 4.53
C ALA A 325 -16.04 7.37 3.29
N ASN A 326 -14.81 7.64 2.84
CA ASN A 326 -14.14 6.88 1.77
C ASN A 326 -13.05 5.92 2.27
N PHE A 327 -12.83 5.78 3.58
CA PHE A 327 -11.78 4.90 4.11
C PHE A 327 -12.17 3.42 3.98
N GLY A 328 -11.26 2.64 3.41
CA GLY A 328 -11.44 1.20 3.27
C GLY A 328 -10.52 0.63 2.19
N SER A 329 -10.68 -0.67 1.94
CA SER A 329 -10.00 -1.37 0.85
C SER A 329 -11.02 -2.06 -0.06
N SER A 330 -10.95 -1.84 -1.37
CA SER A 330 -11.70 -2.65 -2.35
C SER A 330 -11.11 -4.05 -2.44
N ILE A 331 -11.84 -5.04 -1.92
CA ILE A 331 -11.44 -6.45 -1.99
C ILE A 331 -11.50 -7.01 -3.44
N PRO A 332 -12.51 -6.69 -4.28
CA PRO A 332 -12.51 -7.03 -5.70
C PRO A 332 -11.25 -6.57 -6.41
N LEU A 333 -10.86 -5.31 -6.19
CA LEU A 333 -9.66 -4.75 -6.83
C LEU A 333 -8.41 -5.48 -6.35
N VAL A 334 -8.30 -5.73 -5.03
CA VAL A 334 -7.23 -6.56 -4.45
C VAL A 334 -7.18 -7.93 -5.15
N GLN A 335 -8.31 -8.62 -5.30
CA GLN A 335 -8.35 -9.95 -5.88
C GLN A 335 -7.99 -9.97 -7.36
N ILE A 336 -8.54 -9.05 -8.17
CA ILE A 336 -8.29 -9.01 -9.62
C ILE A 336 -6.83 -8.64 -9.89
N ILE A 337 -6.33 -7.56 -9.28
CA ILE A 337 -4.94 -7.12 -9.51
C ILE A 337 -3.97 -8.18 -8.99
N THR A 338 -4.23 -8.73 -7.81
CA THR A 338 -3.34 -9.74 -7.23
C THR A 338 -3.29 -11.00 -8.08
N ALA A 339 -4.43 -11.49 -8.56
CA ALA A 339 -4.46 -12.67 -9.43
C ALA A 339 -3.87 -12.41 -10.82
N SER A 340 -4.08 -11.22 -11.38
CA SER A 340 -3.64 -10.88 -12.74
C SER A 340 -2.15 -10.56 -12.82
N GLU A 341 -1.62 -9.74 -11.89
CA GLU A 341 -0.24 -9.21 -11.99
C GLU A 341 0.67 -9.58 -10.81
N ASN A 342 0.15 -9.81 -9.60
CA ASN A 342 0.99 -10.02 -8.41
C ASN A 342 1.05 -11.48 -7.93
N ASN A 343 0.46 -12.41 -8.69
CA ASN A 343 0.51 -13.84 -8.44
C ASN A 343 1.34 -14.56 -9.51
N LEU A 344 2.55 -14.96 -9.16
CA LEU A 344 3.42 -15.79 -10.02
C LEU A 344 3.05 -17.28 -9.97
N ARG A 345 2.07 -17.68 -9.16
CA ARG A 345 1.64 -19.06 -8.93
C ARG A 345 0.11 -19.18 -9.00
N PRO A 346 -0.51 -18.97 -10.18
CA PRO A 346 -1.97 -18.94 -10.32
C PRO A 346 -2.64 -20.29 -9.99
N ASN A 347 -1.93 -21.41 -10.14
CA ASN A 347 -2.47 -22.74 -9.87
C ASN A 347 -2.29 -23.20 -8.41
N LEU A 348 -1.92 -22.29 -7.50
CA LEU A 348 -1.68 -22.62 -6.09
C LEU A 348 -2.99 -23.05 -5.42
N THR A 349 -3.01 -24.24 -4.84
CA THR A 349 -4.16 -24.73 -4.07
C THR A 349 -4.05 -24.38 -2.59
N LYS A 350 -5.17 -24.37 -1.86
CA LYS A 350 -5.15 -24.21 -0.39
C LYS A 350 -4.39 -25.34 0.30
N SER A 351 -4.42 -26.54 -0.30
CA SER A 351 -3.61 -27.68 0.17
C SER A 351 -2.12 -27.42 0.04
N ASP A 352 -1.69 -26.82 -1.08
CA ASP A 352 -0.28 -26.46 -1.28
C ASP A 352 0.16 -25.38 -0.31
N VAL A 353 -0.66 -24.35 -0.08
CA VAL A 353 -0.40 -23.33 0.96
C VAL A 353 -0.20 -24.00 2.32
N LYS A 354 -1.12 -24.86 2.75
CA LYS A 354 -1.02 -25.57 4.04
C LYS A 354 0.26 -26.41 4.15
N LYS A 355 0.69 -27.07 3.06
CA LYS A 355 1.94 -27.85 3.04
C LYS A 355 3.17 -26.95 3.11
N GLU A 356 3.18 -25.85 2.35
CA GLU A 356 4.28 -24.90 2.32
C GLU A 356 4.43 -24.12 3.64
N GLU A 357 3.33 -23.91 4.36
CA GLU A 357 3.32 -23.22 5.66
C GLU A 357 3.59 -24.15 6.85
N ALA A 358 3.67 -25.47 6.61
CA ALA A 358 3.97 -26.42 7.66
C ALA A 358 5.36 -26.15 8.26
N GLY A 359 5.38 -25.81 9.55
CA GLY A 359 6.62 -25.50 10.28
C GLY A 359 7.08 -24.04 10.19
N LEU A 360 6.34 -23.16 9.51
CA LEU A 360 6.54 -21.72 9.66
C LEU A 360 6.06 -21.26 11.04
N LEU A 361 6.74 -20.27 11.61
CA LEU A 361 6.44 -19.70 12.92
C LEU A 361 5.54 -18.46 12.83
N PHE A 362 5.64 -17.74 11.70
CA PHE A 362 4.82 -16.59 11.40
C PHE A 362 4.27 -16.75 9.99
N THR A 363 2.98 -16.49 9.80
CA THR A 363 2.31 -16.67 8.50
C THR A 363 1.45 -15.46 8.17
N SER A 364 1.02 -15.37 6.91
CA SER A 364 0.10 -14.34 6.44
C SER A 364 -1.17 -14.98 5.91
N PRO A 365 -2.37 -14.42 6.19
CA PRO A 365 -3.59 -14.91 5.57
C PRO A 365 -3.60 -14.75 4.04
N LEU A 366 -2.80 -13.82 3.49
CA LEU A 366 -2.83 -13.45 2.07
C LEU A 366 -2.53 -14.63 1.13
N THR A 367 -1.60 -15.51 1.49
CA THR A 367 -1.26 -16.71 0.67
C THR A 367 -2.48 -17.61 0.47
N GLY A 368 -3.25 -17.86 1.53
CA GLY A 368 -4.48 -18.64 1.51
C GLY A 368 -5.61 -17.95 0.77
N LEU A 369 -5.71 -16.61 0.87
CA LEU A 369 -6.69 -15.80 0.13
C LEU A 369 -6.42 -15.75 -1.38
N MET A 370 -5.15 -15.87 -1.77
CA MET A 370 -4.73 -15.90 -3.18
C MET A 370 -4.87 -17.28 -3.83
N ALA A 371 -4.82 -18.35 -3.04
CA ALA A 371 -4.95 -19.71 -3.55
C ALA A 371 -6.36 -19.94 -4.11
N GLU A 372 -6.44 -20.64 -5.24
CA GLU A 372 -7.70 -20.98 -5.92
C GLU A 372 -8.55 -19.74 -6.30
N ASN A 373 -7.92 -18.58 -6.49
CA ASN A 373 -8.61 -17.38 -6.95
C ASN A 373 -9.13 -17.59 -8.39
N SER A 374 -10.44 -17.47 -8.58
CA SER A 374 -11.13 -17.66 -9.86
C SER A 374 -11.72 -16.38 -10.45
N MET A 375 -11.36 -15.20 -9.92
CA MET A 375 -11.92 -13.92 -10.37
C MET A 375 -11.69 -13.69 -11.87
N PRO A 376 -12.55 -12.89 -12.54
CA PRO A 376 -12.38 -12.53 -13.94
C PRO A 376 -11.15 -11.62 -14.14
N THR A 377 -9.98 -12.26 -14.17
CA THR A 377 -8.66 -11.62 -14.33
C THR A 377 -8.50 -10.99 -15.71
N TYR A 378 -7.54 -10.08 -15.82
CA TYR A 378 -7.10 -9.49 -17.09
C TYR A 378 -5.71 -10.00 -17.47
N GLU A 379 -5.40 -9.93 -18.76
CA GLU A 379 -4.10 -10.32 -19.28
C GLU A 379 -3.01 -9.30 -18.94
N LYS A 380 -1.80 -9.80 -18.67
CA LYS A 380 -0.61 -8.97 -18.47
C LYS A 380 -0.25 -8.28 -19.78
N ASP A 381 -0.11 -6.96 -19.74
CA ASP A 381 0.26 -6.19 -20.92
C ASP A 381 1.78 -6.01 -21.06
N ASP A 382 2.19 -5.24 -22.07
CA ASP A 382 3.60 -5.01 -22.38
C ASP A 382 4.36 -4.23 -21.30
N TYR A 383 3.69 -3.65 -20.29
CA TYR A 383 4.35 -2.93 -19.20
C TYR A 383 4.70 -3.84 -18.01
N TYR A 384 4.09 -5.02 -17.95
CA TYR A 384 4.29 -6.00 -16.89
C TYR A 384 5.78 -6.35 -16.69
N ALA A 385 6.24 -6.24 -15.44
CA ALA A 385 7.61 -6.59 -15.01
C ALA A 385 8.75 -5.85 -15.73
N LYS A 386 8.45 -4.80 -16.49
CA LYS A 386 9.46 -3.89 -17.05
C LYS A 386 9.78 -2.78 -16.05
N LEU A 387 10.90 -2.10 -16.25
CA LEU A 387 11.24 -0.88 -15.53
C LEU A 387 11.02 0.34 -16.46
N PRO A 388 10.82 1.56 -15.90
CA PRO A 388 10.81 2.79 -16.68
C PRO A 388 12.08 2.93 -17.53
N THR A 389 11.99 3.52 -18.72
CA THR A 389 13.17 3.78 -19.56
C THR A 389 13.98 4.98 -19.05
N ASN A 390 13.30 5.99 -18.52
CA ASN A 390 13.89 7.16 -17.88
C ASN A 390 13.34 7.26 -16.46
N LEU A 391 14.23 7.20 -15.46
CA LEU A 391 13.84 7.33 -14.06
C LEU A 391 14.22 8.72 -13.55
N PRO A 392 13.26 9.55 -13.08
CA PRO A 392 13.59 10.81 -12.41
C PRO A 392 14.36 10.53 -11.11
N LYS A 393 14.91 11.58 -10.47
CA LYS A 393 15.54 11.40 -9.15
C LYS A 393 14.55 10.68 -8.23
N THR A 394 15.03 9.62 -7.59
CA THR A 394 14.17 8.72 -6.83
C THR A 394 14.74 8.52 -5.44
N LEU A 395 13.90 8.71 -4.42
CA LEU A 395 14.18 8.33 -3.04
C LEU A 395 13.42 7.05 -2.71
N ILE A 396 14.10 6.09 -2.09
CA ILE A 396 13.50 4.86 -1.57
C ILE A 396 13.72 4.81 -0.07
N LEU A 397 12.64 4.65 0.68
CA LEU A 397 12.64 4.47 2.14
C LEU A 397 12.21 3.05 2.46
N GLN A 398 13.05 2.29 3.18
CA GLN A 398 12.77 0.88 3.43
C GLN A 398 13.11 0.44 4.85
N GLY A 399 12.13 -0.15 5.52
CA GLY A 399 12.30 -0.80 6.82
C GLY A 399 13.14 -2.08 6.71
N THR A 400 14.13 -2.24 7.58
CA THR A 400 14.96 -3.47 7.59
C THR A 400 14.20 -4.69 8.11
N LEU A 401 13.10 -4.49 8.86
CA LEU A 401 12.21 -5.52 9.38
C LEU A 401 10.79 -5.39 8.81
N ASP A 402 10.64 -4.95 7.56
CA ASP A 402 9.35 -4.88 6.89
C ASP A 402 8.85 -6.30 6.51
N PRO A 403 7.75 -6.80 7.14
CA PRO A 403 7.21 -8.13 6.89
C PRO A 403 6.34 -8.20 5.62
N LYS A 404 6.09 -7.07 4.96
CA LYS A 404 5.26 -6.95 3.75
C LYS A 404 6.12 -6.78 2.51
N THR A 405 7.01 -5.79 2.50
CA THR A 405 7.96 -5.55 1.40
C THR A 405 9.37 -5.85 1.86
N HIS A 406 9.88 -7.03 1.53
CA HIS A 406 11.11 -7.53 2.14
C HIS A 406 12.32 -6.66 1.78
N PHE A 407 13.11 -6.28 2.80
CA PHE A 407 14.26 -5.39 2.68
C PHE A 407 15.25 -5.77 1.56
N ASN A 408 15.68 -7.04 1.48
CA ASN A 408 16.61 -7.48 0.43
C ASN A 408 15.99 -7.46 -0.98
N ALA A 409 14.67 -7.63 -1.07
CA ALA A 409 13.96 -7.55 -2.34
C ALA A 409 13.90 -6.09 -2.82
N ALA A 410 13.57 -5.17 -1.90
CA ALA A 410 13.62 -3.74 -2.16
C ALA A 410 15.03 -3.27 -2.55
N LYS A 411 16.09 -3.74 -1.88
CA LYS A 411 17.48 -3.45 -2.28
C LYS A 411 17.83 -3.95 -3.67
N THR A 412 17.38 -5.15 -4.03
CA THR A 412 17.57 -5.70 -5.38
C THR A 412 16.85 -4.84 -6.42
N HIS A 413 15.59 -4.49 -6.16
CA HIS A 413 14.80 -3.65 -7.05
C HIS A 413 15.43 -2.24 -7.19
N ALA A 414 15.85 -1.63 -6.09
CA ALA A 414 16.55 -0.34 -6.08
C ALA A 414 17.85 -0.36 -6.91
N SER A 415 18.61 -1.47 -6.84
CA SER A 415 19.84 -1.65 -7.63
C SER A 415 19.55 -1.68 -9.14
N GLU A 416 18.44 -2.29 -9.56
CA GLU A 416 18.02 -2.26 -10.97
C GLU A 416 17.54 -0.86 -11.39
N LEU A 417 16.79 -0.16 -10.53
CA LEU A 417 16.37 1.23 -10.77
C LEU A 417 17.56 2.20 -10.87
N ALA A 418 18.60 2.00 -10.07
CA ALA A 418 19.81 2.84 -10.07
C ALA A 418 20.60 2.77 -11.39
N LYS A 419 20.35 1.77 -12.25
CA LYS A 419 20.91 1.70 -13.60
C LYS A 419 20.24 2.68 -14.58
N LEU A 420 19.08 3.21 -14.21
CA LEU A 420 18.19 3.99 -15.07
C LEU A 420 18.12 5.48 -14.68
N GLY A 421 18.61 5.84 -13.50
CA GLY A 421 18.58 7.20 -12.99
C GLY A 421 19.19 7.35 -11.60
N GLN A 422 19.11 8.55 -11.04
CA GLN A 422 19.63 8.83 -9.70
C GLN A 422 18.71 8.24 -8.63
N VAL A 423 19.19 7.23 -7.89
CA VAL A 423 18.45 6.58 -6.82
C VAL A 423 19.17 6.76 -5.49
N SER A 424 18.44 7.24 -4.48
CA SER A 424 18.86 7.27 -3.07
C SER A 424 18.09 6.19 -2.31
N PHE A 425 18.77 5.39 -1.50
CA PHE A 425 18.14 4.34 -0.71
C PHE A 425 18.46 4.54 0.77
N VAL A 426 17.42 4.58 1.61
CA VAL A 426 17.56 4.76 3.06
C VAL A 426 17.11 3.51 3.79
N ASP A 427 18.04 2.89 4.49
CA ASP A 427 17.83 1.76 5.38
C ASP A 427 17.26 2.29 6.71
N ILE A 428 15.99 2.03 7.00
CA ILE A 428 15.36 2.39 8.29
C ILE A 428 15.56 1.23 9.25
N THR A 429 16.50 1.40 10.18
CA THR A 429 16.92 0.37 11.13
C THR A 429 15.73 -0.11 11.96
N ASP A 430 15.45 -1.41 11.92
CA ASP A 430 14.31 -2.04 12.56
C ASP A 430 12.94 -1.47 12.13
N GLY A 431 12.91 -0.63 11.09
CA GLY A 431 11.69 -0.10 10.49
C GLY A 431 10.83 -1.23 9.92
N VAL A 432 9.53 -1.01 9.94
CA VAL A 432 8.52 -1.93 9.40
C VAL A 432 7.90 -1.33 8.14
N HIS A 433 6.79 -1.88 7.69
CA HIS A 433 6.04 -1.37 6.54
C HIS A 433 5.52 0.06 6.78
N PHE A 434 5.50 0.89 5.73
CA PHE A 434 4.97 2.25 5.72
C PHE A 434 5.76 3.21 6.63
N ILE A 435 6.89 3.72 6.13
CA ILE A 435 7.86 4.54 6.88
C ILE A 435 7.27 5.89 7.29
N ALA A 436 6.46 6.55 6.46
CA ALA A 436 5.82 7.80 6.86
C ALA A 436 4.91 7.64 8.10
N LEU A 437 4.31 6.45 8.28
CA LEU A 437 3.47 6.12 9.43
C LEU A 437 4.30 5.64 10.63
N THR A 438 5.30 4.77 10.39
CA THR A 438 5.94 3.99 11.45
C THR A 438 7.30 4.53 11.88
N ALA A 439 7.92 5.39 11.08
CA ALA A 439 9.21 6.04 11.33
C ALA A 439 9.19 7.51 10.86
N PRO A 440 8.29 8.34 11.42
CA PRO A 440 8.02 9.68 10.92
C PRO A 440 9.24 10.62 11.01
N ASP A 441 10.15 10.44 11.97
CA ASP A 441 11.34 11.31 12.09
C ASP A 441 12.31 11.02 10.94
N CYS A 442 12.55 9.74 10.65
CA CYS A 442 13.34 9.33 9.50
C CYS A 442 12.70 9.76 8.18
N PHE A 443 11.38 9.61 8.05
CA PHE A 443 10.64 10.10 6.88
C PHE A 443 10.85 11.61 6.67
N LYS A 444 10.57 12.42 7.70
CA LYS A 444 10.68 13.89 7.64
C LYS A 444 12.10 14.34 7.28
N GLN A 445 13.10 13.75 7.94
CA GLN A 445 14.50 14.04 7.67
C GLN A 445 14.88 13.75 6.22
N HIS A 446 14.60 12.54 5.75
CA HIS A 446 15.13 12.09 4.47
C HIS A 446 14.34 12.64 3.28
N VAL A 447 13.02 12.78 3.40
CA VAL A 447 12.24 13.44 2.36
C VAL A 447 12.59 14.93 2.30
N GLY A 448 12.75 15.63 3.43
CA GLY A 448 13.14 17.04 3.43
C GLY A 448 14.49 17.31 2.74
N LEU A 449 15.47 16.41 2.95
CA LEU A 449 16.77 16.46 2.26
C LEU A 449 16.64 16.23 0.75
N PHE A 450 15.83 15.24 0.33
CA PHE A 450 15.57 14.95 -1.08
C PHE A 450 14.88 16.13 -1.80
N MET A 451 13.88 16.74 -1.16
CA MET A 451 13.18 17.92 -1.67
C MET A 451 14.10 19.14 -1.78
N SER A 452 15.11 19.23 -0.90
CA SER A 452 16.11 20.31 -0.94
C SER A 452 17.23 20.09 -1.98
N ASN A 453 17.14 19.06 -2.84
CA ASN A 453 18.17 18.67 -3.81
C ASN A 453 19.55 18.43 -3.17
N LYS A 454 19.60 18.06 -1.89
CA LYS A 454 20.84 17.68 -1.22
C LYS A 454 21.15 16.22 -1.53
N GLU A 455 22.39 15.94 -1.92
CA GLU A 455 22.83 14.58 -2.26
C GLU A 455 22.56 13.63 -1.08
N GLN A 456 21.71 12.63 -1.31
CA GLN A 456 21.51 11.52 -0.39
C GLN A 456 22.20 10.28 -0.97
N ARG A 457 23.33 9.91 -0.36
CA ARG A 457 23.91 8.59 -0.60
C ARG A 457 23.09 7.53 0.14
N GLN A 458 23.40 6.26 -0.12
CA GLN A 458 22.89 5.18 0.71
C GLN A 458 23.09 5.54 2.18
N ALA A 459 21.99 5.63 2.92
CA ALA A 459 21.96 6.15 4.27
C ALA A 459 21.30 5.13 5.20
N VAL A 460 21.70 5.15 6.46
CA VAL A 460 21.05 4.40 7.53
C VAL A 460 20.39 5.42 8.44
N CYS A 461 19.12 5.22 8.74
CA CYS A 461 18.37 6.04 9.69
C CYS A 461 17.89 5.18 10.86
N GLN A 462 17.82 5.78 12.03
CA GLN A 462 17.29 5.17 13.25
C GLN A 462 16.18 6.07 13.77
N ASP A 463 14.96 5.54 13.76
CA ASP A 463 13.81 6.20 14.37
C ASP A 463 13.52 5.50 15.70
N GLU A 464 13.46 6.26 16.78
CA GLU A 464 13.24 5.72 18.13
C GLU A 464 11.96 4.88 18.23
N ALA A 465 10.93 5.21 17.44
CA ALA A 465 9.66 4.48 17.40
C ALA A 465 9.80 3.07 16.79
N THR A 466 10.81 2.85 15.96
CA THR A 466 10.99 1.59 15.22
C THR A 466 11.92 0.59 15.91
N LEU A 467 12.80 1.04 16.80
CA LEU A 467 13.89 0.21 17.32
C LEU A 467 13.37 -1.03 18.06
N VAL A 468 14.05 -2.16 17.84
CA VAL A 468 13.77 -3.39 18.58
C VAL A 468 14.21 -3.21 20.04
N ARG A 469 13.25 -3.32 20.97
CA ARG A 469 13.47 -3.21 22.42
C ARG A 469 12.74 -4.34 23.13
N PHE A 470 13.50 -5.24 23.77
CA PHE A 470 12.97 -6.35 24.56
C PHE A 470 13.03 -6.11 26.06
#